data_AF-A0A8T4FP15-F1
#
_entry.id   AF-A0A8T4FP15-F1
#
_cell.length_a   1.000
_cell.length_b   1.000
_cell.length_c   1.000
_cell.angle_alpha   90.00
_cell.angle_beta   90.00
_cell.angle_gamma   90.00
#
_symmetry.space_group_name_H-M   'P 1'
#
loop_
_entity.id
_entity.type
_entity.pdbx_description
1 polymer ?
#
loop_
_entity_poly.entity_id
_entity_poly.type
_entity_poly.pdbx_seq_one_letter_code
_entity_poly.pdbx_strand_id
1 'polypeptide(L)'
;MLERKAYAKLLDWKENGRKPLLVYGQRQTGKTFIIERFAKENYSGYVYADFSKDAEFRSVFEGQSLSIDRIILSIRTVRSLGSEDLSDTLFFFDEIQDCDAAFSALKLFAMDGRFKVIASGSMLGIRINGKEGSGDRRPLSPMGYVEPYVMRSMDFEEFLWSQGIPKESVSEVRRCIRSHVPIPDPIFGKFSDLFRAYMIVGGMPAAVEAFNENRESYVGAMSVQDSILALVGQDINRYNSGMDLVKTLECFESIPGQLSKTNKRFHYSDVGKAGTGSRKSADVYGGNLHWIKNAGYGNFVHGLNQISLPLTGQSKPDVFKVYMSDTGLLTRMYGDGAVIAIHSSDYSYNLGALTENVVAEGLVKCGFDVFYYQKNNGSGRMEVDFVIAVPSGAVAIEVKSGKKRESPSLSKVGEVFKLSERVKLENGHSGVDKDGVIHMPLFAAAFMDSFEDRPPFLKRGRLEIAEDGRCWNGEHVDHWRRLRRVREMCKRLHTRTSRRRRRKGPRGGFPVPMLSVRPLRLDMP
;
A
#
# COMPACT_ATOMS: atom_id res chain seq x y z
N MET A 1 5.11 -9.97 21.58
CA MET A 1 4.75 -10.31 20.19
C MET A 1 3.89 -9.20 19.62
N LEU A 2 4.24 -8.69 18.43
CA LEU A 2 3.61 -7.50 17.84
C LEU A 2 2.27 -7.84 17.18
N GLU A 3 1.22 -7.04 17.45
CA GLU A 3 -0.07 -7.14 16.77
C GLU A 3 0.00 -6.52 15.37
N ARG A 4 -0.60 -7.17 14.37
CA ARG A 4 -0.55 -6.75 12.97
C ARG A 4 -1.93 -6.80 12.31
N LYS A 5 -2.31 -5.74 11.60
CA LYS A 5 -3.52 -5.68 10.74
C LYS A 5 -3.50 -6.74 9.65
N ALA A 6 -2.31 -7.13 9.20
CA ALA A 6 -2.12 -8.21 8.23
C ALA A 6 -2.75 -9.55 8.71
N TYR A 7 -2.79 -9.82 10.02
CA TYR A 7 -3.40 -11.03 10.55
C TYR A 7 -4.91 -11.08 10.29
N ALA A 8 -5.60 -9.94 10.48
CA ALA A 8 -7.02 -9.82 10.17
C ALA A 8 -7.31 -10.04 8.67
N LYS A 9 -6.39 -9.63 7.78
CA LYS A 9 -6.51 -9.93 6.35
C LYS A 9 -6.36 -11.41 6.03
N LEU A 10 -5.50 -12.14 6.74
CA LEU A 10 -5.36 -13.59 6.59
C LEU A 10 -6.61 -14.34 7.06
N LEU A 11 -7.23 -13.89 8.16
CA LEU A 11 -8.52 -14.41 8.63
C LEU A 11 -9.64 -14.17 7.60
N ASP A 12 -9.76 -12.94 7.08
CA ASP A 12 -10.72 -12.62 6.02
C ASP A 12 -10.52 -13.51 4.78
N TRP A 13 -9.27 -13.69 4.35
CA TRP A 13 -8.95 -14.57 3.22
C TRP A 13 -9.27 -16.05 3.50
N LYS A 14 -9.13 -16.53 4.74
CA LYS A 14 -9.52 -17.91 5.10
C LYS A 14 -11.00 -18.15 4.80
N GLU A 15 -11.84 -17.24 5.27
CA GLU A 15 -13.30 -17.36 5.17
C GLU A 15 -13.81 -17.06 3.76
N ASN A 16 -13.34 -15.96 3.17
CA ASN A 16 -13.92 -15.40 1.94
C ASN A 16 -13.07 -15.69 0.69
N GLY A 17 -11.77 -15.92 0.87
CA GLY A 17 -10.81 -16.14 -0.21
C GLY A 17 -10.98 -17.48 -0.91
N ARG A 18 -11.11 -17.44 -2.23
CA ARG A 18 -11.26 -18.63 -3.10
C ARG A 18 -10.02 -18.93 -3.93
N LYS A 19 -9.07 -18.00 -3.98
CA LYS A 19 -7.83 -18.08 -4.75
C LYS A 19 -6.65 -18.17 -3.79
N PRO A 20 -5.51 -18.75 -4.22
CA PRO A 20 -4.27 -18.62 -3.48
C PRO A 20 -3.97 -17.14 -3.16
N LEU A 21 -3.56 -16.88 -1.92
CA LEU A 21 -3.12 -15.55 -1.51
C LEU A 21 -1.64 -15.38 -1.84
N LEU A 22 -1.30 -14.32 -2.54
CA LEU A 22 0.09 -13.96 -2.82
C LEU A 22 0.49 -12.77 -1.93
N VAL A 23 1.22 -13.04 -0.85
CA VAL A 23 1.68 -12.04 0.11
C VAL A 23 3.08 -11.55 -0.27
N TYR A 24 3.21 -10.27 -0.59
CA TYR A 24 4.48 -9.71 -1.06
C TYR A 24 4.77 -8.33 -0.53
N GLY A 25 6.01 -7.87 -0.64
CA GLY A 25 6.42 -6.56 -0.18
C GLY A 25 7.91 -6.53 0.18
N GLN A 26 8.30 -5.46 0.87
CA GLN A 26 9.67 -5.26 1.34
C GLN A 26 10.14 -6.44 2.20
N ARG A 27 11.45 -6.73 2.17
CA ARG A 27 12.08 -7.68 3.09
C ARG A 27 12.00 -7.18 4.52
N GLN A 28 12.15 -8.10 5.47
CA GLN A 28 12.15 -7.80 6.90
C GLN A 28 10.83 -7.21 7.46
N THR A 29 9.71 -7.32 6.74
CA THR A 29 8.38 -6.86 7.21
C THR A 29 7.60 -7.89 8.03
N GLY A 30 8.14 -9.09 8.22
CA GLY A 30 7.52 -10.16 9.03
C GLY A 30 6.56 -11.10 8.28
N LYS A 31 6.68 -11.22 6.95
CA LYS A 31 5.80 -12.05 6.09
C LYS A 31 5.76 -13.52 6.52
N THR A 32 6.91 -14.19 6.58
CA THR A 32 7.03 -15.60 6.97
C THR A 32 6.44 -15.83 8.37
N PHE A 33 6.86 -15.01 9.33
CA PHE A 33 6.43 -15.11 10.73
C PHE A 33 4.91 -15.02 10.91
N ILE A 34 4.26 -14.03 10.28
CA ILE A 34 2.82 -13.84 10.46
C ILE A 34 2.01 -14.96 9.77
N ILE A 35 2.47 -15.46 8.62
CA ILE A 35 1.81 -16.55 7.89
C ILE A 35 1.96 -17.86 8.65
N GLU A 36 3.14 -18.19 9.16
CA GLU A 36 3.34 -19.39 9.97
C GLU A 36 2.52 -19.37 11.27
N ARG A 37 2.45 -18.21 11.93
CA ARG A 37 1.60 -18.04 13.11
C ARG A 37 0.13 -18.30 12.76
N PHE A 38 -0.36 -17.64 11.73
CA PHE A 38 -1.72 -17.83 11.23
C PHE A 38 -1.99 -19.30 10.88
N ALA A 39 -1.04 -19.97 10.23
CA ALA A 39 -1.14 -21.39 9.88
C ALA A 39 -1.35 -22.26 11.12
N LYS A 40 -0.49 -22.11 12.12
CA LYS A 40 -0.52 -22.89 13.37
C LYS A 40 -1.76 -22.64 14.22
N GLU A 41 -2.28 -21.41 14.20
CA GLU A 41 -3.45 -21.03 15.00
C GLU A 41 -4.79 -21.36 14.33
N ASN A 42 -4.83 -21.58 13.01
CA ASN A 42 -6.08 -21.66 12.25
C ASN A 42 -6.27 -22.95 11.44
N TYR A 43 -5.29 -23.85 11.36
CA TYR A 43 -5.38 -25.10 10.59
C TYR A 43 -4.87 -26.27 11.44
N SER A 44 -5.43 -27.46 11.24
CA SER A 44 -4.94 -28.69 11.89
C SER A 44 -3.53 -29.08 11.44
N GLY A 45 -3.15 -28.72 10.22
CA GLY A 45 -1.80 -28.91 9.68
C GLY A 45 -1.35 -27.77 8.78
N TYR A 46 -0.05 -27.67 8.55
CA TYR A 46 0.50 -26.82 7.50
C TYR A 46 1.73 -27.44 6.86
N VAL A 47 1.85 -27.28 5.54
CA VAL A 47 3.05 -27.66 4.78
C VAL A 47 3.80 -26.39 4.45
N TYR A 48 4.98 -26.23 5.04
CA TYR A 48 5.88 -25.13 4.76
C TYR A 48 6.95 -25.54 3.75
N ALA A 49 7.22 -24.68 2.76
CA ALA A 49 8.35 -24.82 1.86
C ALA A 49 9.01 -23.46 1.62
N ASP A 50 10.28 -23.35 1.97
CA ASP A 50 11.13 -22.21 1.65
C ASP A 50 11.91 -22.51 0.37
N PHE A 51 11.46 -21.98 -0.76
CA PHE A 51 12.11 -22.28 -2.04
C PHE A 51 13.52 -21.73 -2.13
N SER A 52 13.96 -20.81 -1.28
CA SER A 52 15.35 -20.33 -1.29
C SER A 52 16.33 -21.37 -0.72
N LYS A 53 15.85 -22.30 0.12
CA LYS A 53 16.67 -23.31 0.82
C LYS A 53 16.33 -24.74 0.41
N ASP A 54 15.08 -25.01 0.05
CA ASP A 54 14.57 -26.35 -0.16
C ASP A 54 14.61 -26.74 -1.65
N ALA A 55 15.81 -27.14 -2.10
CA ALA A 55 16.03 -27.54 -3.49
C ALA A 55 15.22 -28.80 -3.86
N GLU A 56 15.04 -29.73 -2.92
CA GLU A 56 14.26 -30.95 -3.14
C GLU A 56 12.79 -30.61 -3.38
N PHE A 57 12.21 -29.70 -2.60
CA PHE A 57 10.82 -29.29 -2.77
C PHE A 57 10.56 -28.51 -4.06
N ARG A 58 11.59 -27.96 -4.73
CA ARG A 58 11.42 -27.37 -6.08
C ARG A 58 11.04 -28.44 -7.11
N SER A 59 11.60 -29.65 -6.99
CA SER A 59 11.35 -30.76 -7.92
C SER A 59 9.89 -31.24 -7.94
N VAL A 60 9.13 -30.99 -6.85
CA VAL A 60 7.69 -31.24 -6.74
C VAL A 60 6.89 -30.58 -7.88
N PHE A 61 7.38 -29.44 -8.36
CA PHE A 61 6.72 -28.64 -9.38
C PHE A 61 7.29 -28.85 -10.78
N GLU A 62 8.27 -29.75 -10.94
CA GLU A 62 8.90 -30.04 -12.23
C GLU A 62 8.20 -31.21 -12.95
N GLY A 63 8.02 -31.11 -14.28
CA GLY A 63 7.47 -32.21 -15.09
C GLY A 63 6.51 -31.77 -16.21
N GLN A 64 6.30 -32.64 -17.20
CA GLN A 64 5.51 -32.32 -18.41
C GLN A 64 3.99 -32.43 -18.23
N SER A 65 3.50 -33.02 -17.13
CA SER A 65 2.07 -33.23 -16.87
C SER A 65 1.73 -32.98 -15.39
N LEU A 66 1.86 -31.71 -14.99
CA LEU A 66 1.48 -31.22 -13.66
C LEU A 66 -0.05 -31.25 -13.49
N SER A 67 -0.50 -31.98 -12.47
CA SER A 67 -1.87 -31.93 -11.94
C SER A 67 -1.81 -31.71 -10.43
N ILE A 68 -2.88 -31.20 -9.83
CA ILE A 68 -2.93 -31.02 -8.37
C ILE A 68 -2.73 -32.34 -7.64
N ASP A 69 -3.35 -33.44 -8.08
CA ASP A 69 -3.18 -34.74 -7.42
C ASP A 69 -1.72 -35.23 -7.44
N ARG A 70 -0.98 -34.95 -8.53
CA ARG A 70 0.45 -35.28 -8.63
C ARG A 70 1.30 -34.39 -7.74
N ILE A 71 1.03 -33.09 -7.72
CA ILE A 71 1.72 -32.15 -6.83
C ILE A 71 1.52 -32.59 -5.37
N ILE A 72 0.28 -32.89 -4.96
CA ILE A 72 -0.02 -33.33 -3.60
C ILE A 72 0.64 -34.68 -3.28
N LEU A 73 0.64 -35.63 -4.23
CA LEU A 73 1.36 -36.90 -4.04
C LEU A 73 2.87 -36.68 -3.84
N SER A 74 3.50 -35.85 -4.67
CA SER A 74 4.91 -35.50 -4.55
C SER A 74 5.21 -34.77 -3.23
N ILE A 75 4.35 -33.85 -2.80
CA ILE A 75 4.47 -33.20 -1.49
C ILE A 75 4.41 -34.23 -0.37
N ARG A 76 3.45 -35.18 -0.42
CA ARG A 76 3.37 -36.26 0.56
C ARG A 76 4.65 -37.08 0.62
N THR A 77 5.21 -37.45 -0.53
CA THR A 77 6.47 -38.20 -0.60
C THR A 77 7.64 -37.43 -0.02
N VAL A 78 7.86 -36.18 -0.47
CA VAL A 78 9.01 -35.36 -0.02
C VAL A 78 8.90 -35.03 1.47
N ARG A 79 7.70 -34.76 1.98
CA ARG A 79 7.46 -34.43 3.40
C ARG A 79 7.20 -35.65 4.27
N SER A 80 7.28 -36.86 3.71
CA SER A 80 6.95 -38.12 4.40
C SER A 80 5.59 -38.08 5.12
N LEU A 81 4.60 -37.41 4.52
CA LEU A 81 3.25 -37.33 5.06
C LEU A 81 2.52 -38.65 4.76
N GLY A 82 1.84 -39.18 5.79
CA GLY A 82 1.03 -40.39 5.66
C GLY A 82 -0.24 -40.18 4.85
N SER A 83 -1.19 -41.11 5.00
CA SER A 83 -2.51 -41.04 4.37
C SER A 83 -3.47 -40.03 5.03
N GLU A 84 -2.93 -39.05 5.77
CA GLU A 84 -3.71 -38.05 6.49
C GLU A 84 -4.52 -37.19 5.52
N ASP A 85 -5.71 -36.76 5.98
CA ASP A 85 -6.55 -35.84 5.22
C ASP A 85 -5.94 -34.44 5.26
N LEU A 86 -5.65 -33.90 4.07
CA LEU A 86 -5.05 -32.59 3.89
C LEU A 86 -6.11 -31.49 3.66
N SER A 87 -7.40 -31.81 3.84
CA SER A 87 -8.51 -30.86 3.63
C SER A 87 -8.43 -29.63 4.53
N ASP A 88 -7.90 -29.79 5.75
CA ASP A 88 -7.68 -28.70 6.72
C ASP A 88 -6.18 -28.40 6.91
N THR A 89 -5.41 -28.54 5.82
CA THR A 89 -3.99 -28.20 5.78
C THR A 89 -3.75 -26.95 4.94
N LEU A 90 -3.00 -25.99 5.48
CA LEU A 90 -2.52 -24.84 4.72
C LEU A 90 -1.20 -25.17 4.01
N PHE A 91 -1.12 -24.92 2.71
CA PHE A 91 0.15 -24.95 1.98
C PHE A 91 0.76 -23.56 1.98
N PHE A 92 1.93 -23.42 2.61
CA PHE A 92 2.69 -22.19 2.67
C PHE A 92 3.97 -22.30 1.82
N PHE A 93 3.97 -21.57 0.71
CA PHE A 93 5.05 -21.52 -0.26
C PHE A 93 5.82 -20.21 -0.14
N ASP A 94 6.93 -20.21 0.59
CA ASP A 94 7.76 -19.03 0.86
C ASP A 94 8.88 -18.86 -0.17
N GLU A 95 9.31 -17.60 -0.34
CA GLU A 95 10.25 -17.14 -1.36
C GLU A 95 9.91 -17.70 -2.76
N ILE A 96 8.63 -17.63 -3.13
CA ILE A 96 8.08 -18.17 -4.39
C ILE A 96 8.81 -17.65 -5.65
N GLN A 97 9.49 -16.50 -5.57
CA GLN A 97 10.33 -16.01 -6.65
C GLN A 97 11.56 -16.89 -6.94
N ASP A 98 11.92 -17.81 -6.06
CA ASP A 98 13.03 -18.75 -6.27
C ASP A 98 12.55 -20.08 -6.92
N CYS A 99 11.25 -20.21 -7.26
CA CYS A 99 10.69 -21.35 -7.99
C CYS A 99 9.56 -20.96 -8.98
N ASP A 100 9.92 -20.81 -10.26
CA ASP A 100 8.97 -20.41 -11.33
C ASP A 100 7.86 -21.43 -11.61
N ALA A 101 8.19 -22.71 -11.47
CA ALA A 101 7.24 -23.78 -11.67
C ALA A 101 6.15 -23.75 -10.58
N ALA A 102 6.54 -23.54 -9.32
CA ALA A 102 5.61 -23.36 -8.21
C ALA A 102 4.74 -22.10 -8.38
N PHE A 103 5.35 -20.97 -8.80
CA PHE A 103 4.60 -19.75 -9.09
C PHE A 103 3.53 -19.97 -10.17
N SER A 104 3.86 -20.68 -11.25
CA SER A 104 2.91 -21.04 -12.31
C SER A 104 1.82 -21.98 -11.82
N ALA A 105 2.16 -22.93 -10.95
CA ALA A 105 1.24 -23.92 -10.40
C ALA A 105 0.15 -23.30 -9.51
N LEU A 106 0.31 -22.07 -9.00
CA LEU A 106 -0.75 -21.34 -8.28
C LEU A 106 -2.05 -21.25 -9.10
N LYS A 107 -1.95 -21.18 -10.43
CA LYS A 107 -3.13 -21.25 -11.31
C LYS A 107 -3.89 -22.57 -11.17
N LEU A 108 -3.17 -23.69 -11.08
CA LEU A 108 -3.78 -25.02 -10.91
C LEU A 108 -4.49 -25.11 -9.57
N PHE A 109 -3.88 -24.60 -8.49
CA PHE A 109 -4.49 -24.58 -7.16
C PHE A 109 -5.77 -23.74 -7.13
N ALA A 110 -5.76 -22.59 -7.81
CA ALA A 110 -6.93 -21.74 -7.93
C ALA A 110 -8.07 -22.37 -8.72
N MET A 111 -7.76 -23.17 -9.75
CA MET A 111 -8.77 -23.87 -10.56
C MET A 111 -9.35 -25.09 -9.84
N ASP A 112 -8.54 -25.77 -9.04
CA ASP A 112 -8.93 -26.96 -8.29
C ASP A 112 -9.76 -26.60 -7.04
N GLY A 113 -9.29 -25.64 -6.25
CA GLY A 113 -10.02 -25.09 -5.11
C GLY A 113 -10.13 -25.99 -3.87
N ARG A 114 -9.57 -27.22 -3.88
CA ARG A 114 -9.60 -28.11 -2.71
C ARG A 114 -8.64 -27.68 -1.60
N PHE A 115 -7.56 -26.98 -1.94
CA PHE A 115 -6.47 -26.66 -1.01
C PHE A 115 -6.32 -25.15 -0.81
N LYS A 116 -6.09 -24.75 0.44
CA LYS A 116 -5.73 -23.38 0.80
C LYS A 116 -4.24 -23.20 0.61
N VAL A 117 -3.86 -22.19 -0.17
CA VAL A 117 -2.46 -21.89 -0.50
C VAL A 117 -2.17 -20.43 -0.21
N ILE A 118 -1.14 -20.18 0.59
CA ILE A 118 -0.49 -18.88 0.69
C ILE A 118 0.88 -19.00 0.05
N ALA A 119 1.20 -18.11 -0.88
CA ALA A 119 2.56 -17.93 -1.36
C ALA A 119 3.09 -16.59 -0.86
N SER A 120 4.34 -16.55 -0.39
CA SER A 120 5.03 -15.29 -0.13
C SER A 120 6.26 -15.12 -0.99
N GLY A 121 6.59 -13.86 -1.24
CA GLY A 121 7.82 -13.52 -1.94
C GLY A 121 8.17 -12.06 -1.73
N SER A 122 9.46 -11.79 -1.64
CA SER A 122 9.97 -10.44 -1.74
C SER A 122 10.17 -10.09 -3.23
N MET A 123 10.14 -8.81 -3.61
CA MET A 123 10.54 -8.37 -4.95
C MET A 123 9.75 -8.90 -6.16
N LEU A 124 8.59 -9.53 -5.97
CA LEU A 124 7.78 -10.07 -7.07
C LEU A 124 7.40 -9.02 -8.14
N GLY A 125 7.35 -7.73 -7.78
CA GLY A 125 7.13 -6.65 -8.75
C GLY A 125 8.18 -6.60 -9.87
N ILE A 126 9.43 -7.02 -9.60
CA ILE A 126 10.52 -7.04 -10.59
C ILE A 126 10.26 -8.14 -11.63
N ARG A 127 9.73 -9.29 -11.20
CA ARG A 127 9.44 -10.43 -12.08
C ARG A 127 8.09 -10.30 -12.79
N ILE A 128 7.09 -9.69 -12.14
CA ILE A 128 5.77 -9.42 -12.75
C ILE A 128 5.87 -8.33 -13.84
N ASN A 129 6.75 -7.33 -13.66
CA ASN A 129 6.92 -6.22 -14.61
C ASN A 129 8.13 -6.38 -15.56
N GLY A 130 8.95 -7.40 -15.37
CA GLY A 130 10.12 -7.67 -16.21
C GLY A 130 9.74 -7.96 -17.65
N LYS A 131 9.94 -6.98 -18.54
CA LYS A 131 10.05 -7.24 -19.98
C LYS A 131 11.40 -7.89 -20.26
N GLU A 132 11.34 -9.03 -20.97
CA GLU A 132 12.33 -9.51 -21.93
C GLU A 132 13.79 -9.52 -21.45
N GLY A 133 14.20 -10.66 -20.89
CA GLY A 133 15.61 -10.99 -20.72
C GLY A 133 15.80 -12.50 -20.71
N SER A 134 16.47 -13.02 -21.74
CA SER A 134 16.85 -14.42 -22.00
C SER A 134 15.71 -15.40 -22.38
N GLY A 135 15.94 -16.13 -23.48
CA GLY A 135 14.97 -16.96 -24.17
C GLY A 135 14.55 -18.24 -23.46
N ASP A 136 13.51 -18.83 -24.06
CA ASP A 136 12.83 -20.09 -23.76
C ASP A 136 12.16 -20.23 -22.38
N ARG A 137 10.83 -20.34 -22.46
CA ARG A 137 9.84 -20.58 -21.39
C ARG A 137 9.54 -19.38 -20.49
N ARG A 138 8.60 -18.54 -20.92
CA ARG A 138 7.87 -17.69 -19.96
C ARG A 138 6.97 -18.60 -19.10
N PRO A 139 7.12 -18.59 -17.77
CA PRO A 139 6.11 -19.19 -16.90
C PRO A 139 4.78 -18.46 -17.14
N LEU A 140 3.67 -19.20 -17.26
CA LEU A 140 2.34 -18.60 -17.39
C LEU A 140 2.06 -17.82 -16.11
N SER A 141 2.04 -16.49 -16.20
CA SER A 141 1.77 -15.64 -15.05
C SER A 141 0.40 -16.01 -14.45
N PRO A 142 0.29 -16.40 -13.16
CA PRO A 142 -0.97 -16.75 -12.52
C PRO A 142 -1.83 -15.52 -12.21
N MET A 143 -1.52 -14.37 -12.83
CA MET A 143 -2.26 -13.11 -12.67
C MET A 143 -3.73 -13.31 -13.04
N GLY A 144 -4.62 -12.96 -12.10
CA GLY A 144 -6.06 -13.26 -12.19
C GLY A 144 -6.49 -14.56 -11.50
N TYR A 145 -5.55 -15.46 -11.18
CA TYR A 145 -5.79 -16.69 -10.40
C TYR A 145 -5.30 -16.60 -8.96
N VAL A 146 -4.55 -15.54 -8.62
CA VAL A 146 -4.12 -15.23 -7.24
C VAL A 146 -4.83 -13.98 -6.70
N GLU A 147 -4.96 -13.90 -5.38
CA GLU A 147 -5.31 -12.66 -4.67
C GLU A 147 -4.03 -11.99 -4.17
N PRO A 148 -3.62 -10.83 -4.73
CA PRO A 148 -2.41 -10.13 -4.29
C PRO A 148 -2.64 -9.35 -2.99
N TYR A 149 -1.71 -9.48 -2.04
CA TYR A 149 -1.68 -8.69 -0.81
C TYR A 149 -0.28 -8.12 -0.58
N VAL A 150 -0.18 -6.78 -0.57
CA VAL A 150 1.08 -6.08 -0.27
C VAL A 150 1.22 -5.88 1.25
N MET A 151 2.10 -6.64 1.89
CA MET A 151 2.45 -6.47 3.30
C MET A 151 3.61 -5.47 3.44
N ARG A 152 3.35 -4.37 4.16
CA ARG A 152 4.31 -3.29 4.45
C ARG A 152 4.90 -3.43 5.85
N SER A 153 5.87 -2.57 6.18
CA SER A 153 6.26 -2.35 7.57
C SER A 153 5.07 -1.82 8.39
N MET A 154 5.15 -1.92 9.70
CA MET A 154 4.08 -1.54 10.62
C MET A 154 3.66 -0.09 10.41
N ASP A 155 2.36 0.20 10.34
CA ASP A 155 1.88 1.58 10.35
C ASP A 155 1.90 2.18 11.77
N PHE A 156 1.60 3.48 11.87
CA PHE A 156 1.61 4.16 13.16
C PHE A 156 0.56 3.60 14.13
N GLU A 157 -0.56 3.08 13.64
CA GLU A 157 -1.58 2.47 14.50
C GLU A 157 -1.12 1.12 15.08
N GLU A 158 -0.49 0.28 14.25
CA GLU A 158 0.15 -0.96 14.71
C GLU A 158 1.28 -0.65 15.71
N PHE A 159 2.01 0.45 15.52
CA PHE A 159 3.00 0.94 16.49
C PHE A 159 2.35 1.38 17.80
N LEU A 160 1.24 2.12 17.77
CA LEU A 160 0.52 2.52 18.99
C LEU A 160 0.08 1.30 19.82
N TRP A 161 -0.40 0.24 19.17
CA TRP A 161 -0.75 -1.02 19.85
C TRP A 161 0.48 -1.67 20.48
N SER A 162 1.64 -1.62 19.82
CA SER A 162 2.89 -2.15 20.40
C SER A 162 3.38 -1.32 21.59
N GLN A 163 2.97 -0.06 21.71
CA GLN A 163 3.23 0.81 22.86
C GLN A 163 2.15 0.71 23.94
N GLY A 164 1.23 -0.26 23.84
CA GLY A 164 0.18 -0.49 24.83
C GLY A 164 -0.97 0.52 24.81
N ILE A 165 -1.12 1.29 23.72
CA ILE A 165 -2.25 2.22 23.58
C ILE A 165 -3.54 1.42 23.34
N PRO A 166 -4.59 1.62 24.16
CA PRO A 166 -5.87 0.94 23.98
C PRO A 166 -6.53 1.25 22.65
N LYS A 167 -7.24 0.28 22.07
CA LYS A 167 -7.95 0.42 20.79
C LYS A 167 -9.06 1.47 20.85
N GLU A 168 -9.63 1.69 22.03
CA GLU A 168 -10.64 2.72 22.30
C GLU A 168 -10.06 4.12 22.10
N SER A 169 -8.85 4.38 22.59
CA SER A 169 -8.15 5.66 22.39
C SER A 169 -7.84 5.92 20.92
N VAL A 170 -7.42 4.87 20.19
CA VAL A 170 -7.20 4.94 18.74
C VAL A 170 -8.52 5.21 18.01
N SER A 171 -9.61 4.54 18.41
CA SER A 171 -10.94 4.72 17.82
C SER A 171 -11.47 6.14 18.03
N GLU A 172 -11.21 6.73 19.20
CA GLU A 172 -11.55 8.13 19.47
C GLU A 172 -10.76 9.10 18.57
N VAL A 173 -9.46 8.88 18.38
CA VAL A 173 -8.66 9.67 17.44
C VAL A 173 -9.18 9.55 16.01
N ARG A 174 -9.48 8.33 15.54
CA ARG A 174 -10.10 8.11 14.23
C ARG A 174 -11.44 8.84 14.09
N ARG A 175 -12.28 8.83 15.13
CA ARG A 175 -13.55 9.57 15.17
C ARG A 175 -13.33 11.08 15.06
N CYS A 176 -12.38 11.63 15.82
CA CYS A 176 -12.06 13.06 15.77
C CYS A 176 -11.55 13.49 14.40
N ILE A 177 -10.64 12.70 13.81
CA ILE A 177 -10.11 12.90 12.46
C ILE A 177 -11.25 12.90 11.43
N ARG A 178 -12.11 11.88 11.44
CA ARG A 178 -13.25 11.80 10.51
C ARG A 178 -14.26 12.94 10.66
N SER A 179 -14.46 13.41 11.90
CA SER A 179 -15.49 14.42 12.19
C SER A 179 -14.94 15.85 12.15
N HIS A 180 -13.66 16.03 11.83
CA HIS A 180 -12.96 17.32 11.83
C HIS A 180 -13.05 18.08 13.17
N VAL A 181 -13.04 17.34 14.29
CA VAL A 181 -13.11 17.92 15.64
C VAL A 181 -11.78 17.79 16.39
N PRO A 182 -11.49 18.67 17.36
CA PRO A 182 -10.30 18.58 18.21
C PRO A 182 -10.15 17.22 18.89
N ILE A 183 -8.92 16.70 18.91
CA ILE A 183 -8.53 15.55 19.75
C ILE A 183 -8.30 16.06 21.18
N PRO A 184 -8.81 15.37 22.23
CA PRO A 184 -8.55 15.75 23.61
C PRO A 184 -7.05 15.87 23.93
N ASP A 185 -6.66 16.95 24.62
CA ASP A 185 -5.25 17.31 24.84
C ASP A 185 -4.37 16.18 25.40
N PRO A 186 -4.81 15.37 26.39
CA PRO A 186 -3.99 14.27 26.90
C PRO A 186 -3.71 13.20 25.83
N ILE A 187 -4.71 12.90 24.98
CA ILE A 187 -4.58 11.94 23.89
C ILE A 187 -3.67 12.53 22.81
N PHE A 188 -3.90 13.79 22.43
CA PHE A 188 -3.09 14.50 21.45
C PHE A 188 -1.61 14.55 21.85
N GLY A 189 -1.30 14.89 23.12
CA GLY A 189 0.07 14.91 23.63
C GLY A 189 0.74 13.55 23.54
N LYS A 190 0.09 12.49 24.06
CA LYS A 190 0.64 11.13 24.03
C LYS A 190 0.84 10.61 22.60
N PHE A 191 -0.10 10.85 21.70
CA PHE A 191 0.01 10.44 20.29
C PHE A 191 1.11 11.22 19.57
N SER A 192 1.27 12.51 19.85
CA SER A 192 2.36 13.32 19.30
C SER A 192 3.73 12.82 19.74
N ASP A 193 3.88 12.44 21.02
CA ASP A 193 5.12 11.86 21.55
C ASP A 193 5.46 10.52 20.89
N LEU A 194 4.46 9.62 20.80
CA LEU A 194 4.64 8.34 20.13
C LEU A 194 4.87 8.48 18.63
N PHE A 195 4.30 9.51 17.99
CA PHE A 195 4.56 9.79 16.57
C PHE A 195 6.01 10.23 16.34
N ARG A 196 6.59 11.03 17.24
CA ARG A 196 8.03 11.36 17.20
C ARG A 196 8.89 10.12 17.40
N ALA A 197 8.53 9.24 18.34
CA ALA A 197 9.21 7.96 18.49
C ALA A 197 9.10 7.10 17.23
N TYR A 198 7.92 7.02 16.61
CA TYR A 198 7.70 6.31 15.35
C TYR A 198 8.51 6.90 14.19
N MET A 199 8.69 8.22 14.11
CA MET A 199 9.56 8.85 13.10
C MET A 199 11.03 8.40 13.23
N ILE A 200 11.48 8.08 14.45
CA ILE A 200 12.84 7.60 14.72
C ILE A 200 12.93 6.08 14.50
N VAL A 201 12.00 5.31 15.07
CA VAL A 201 12.03 3.83 15.07
C VAL A 201 11.56 3.24 13.75
N GLY A 202 10.58 3.87 13.11
CA GLY A 202 9.91 3.36 11.91
C GLY A 202 8.94 2.22 12.22
N GLY A 203 8.57 1.49 11.16
CA GLY A 203 7.63 0.38 11.21
C GLY A 203 8.27 -1.01 11.06
N MET A 204 9.59 -1.10 10.89
CA MET A 204 10.24 -2.40 10.74
C MET A 204 10.04 -3.24 12.01
N PRO A 205 9.40 -4.43 11.94
CA PRO A 205 9.01 -5.17 13.14
C PRO A 205 10.16 -5.46 14.11
N ALA A 206 11.34 -5.83 13.60
CA ALA A 206 12.51 -6.07 14.43
C ALA A 206 13.00 -4.79 15.15
N ALA A 207 12.86 -3.62 14.51
CA ALA A 207 13.24 -2.34 15.14
C ALA A 207 12.22 -1.94 16.22
N VAL A 208 10.92 -2.16 15.97
CA VAL A 208 9.85 -1.93 16.95
C VAL A 208 10.00 -2.87 18.16
N GLU A 209 10.32 -4.14 17.92
CA GLU A 209 10.56 -5.11 19.00
C GLU A 209 11.79 -4.73 19.83
N ALA A 210 12.91 -4.39 19.20
CA ALA A 210 14.11 -3.93 19.89
C ALA A 210 13.88 -2.65 20.71
N PHE A 211 13.03 -1.73 20.23
CA PHE A 211 12.63 -0.54 20.97
C PHE A 211 11.81 -0.90 22.23
N ASN A 212 10.87 -1.85 22.10
CA ASN A 212 10.03 -2.30 23.20
C ASN A 212 10.82 -3.05 24.28
N GLU A 213 11.75 -3.93 23.89
CA GLU A 213 12.54 -4.76 24.82
C GLU A 213 13.53 -3.92 25.65
N ASN A 214 14.14 -2.90 25.03
CA ASN A 214 15.14 -2.06 25.68
C ASN A 214 14.55 -0.85 26.43
N ARG A 215 13.31 -0.98 26.94
CA ARG A 215 12.60 0.08 27.69
C ARG A 215 12.58 1.42 26.97
N GLU A 216 12.21 1.43 25.69
CA GLU A 216 12.11 2.63 24.85
C GLU A 216 13.48 3.31 24.56
N SER A 217 14.57 2.55 24.63
CA SER A 217 15.88 3.01 24.15
C SER A 217 15.97 2.95 22.62
N TYR A 218 16.28 4.08 21.99
CA TYR A 218 16.45 4.17 20.54
C TYR A 218 17.67 3.40 20.02
N VAL A 219 18.68 3.14 20.86
CA VAL A 219 19.95 2.52 20.44
C VAL A 219 19.73 1.12 19.85
N GLY A 220 18.87 0.32 20.46
CA GLY A 220 18.55 -1.02 19.96
C GLY A 220 17.87 -0.97 18.59
N ALA A 221 16.88 -0.08 18.44
CA ALA A 221 16.20 0.13 17.15
C ALA A 221 17.17 0.63 16.07
N MET A 222 18.06 1.57 16.39
CA MET A 222 19.07 2.09 15.46
C MET A 222 20.03 1.00 14.97
N SER A 223 20.48 0.10 15.86
CA SER A 223 21.35 -1.02 15.48
C SER A 223 20.64 -1.99 14.51
N VAL A 224 19.35 -2.25 14.73
CA VAL A 224 18.53 -3.05 13.83
C VAL A 224 18.34 -2.34 12.48
N GLN A 225 18.08 -1.03 12.48
CA GLN A 225 17.96 -0.24 11.24
C GLN A 225 19.25 -0.28 10.41
N ASP A 226 20.41 -0.13 11.04
CA ASP A 226 21.72 -0.25 10.38
C ASP A 226 21.90 -1.63 9.75
N SER A 227 21.51 -2.69 10.48
CA SER A 227 21.55 -4.06 9.97
C SER A 227 20.61 -4.25 8.76
N ILE A 228 19.41 -3.68 8.81
CA ILE A 228 18.44 -3.73 7.70
C ILE A 228 18.99 -2.97 6.49
N LEU A 229 19.55 -1.77 6.66
CA LEU A 229 20.14 -0.99 5.57
C LEU A 229 21.31 -1.73 4.92
N ALA A 230 22.17 -2.38 5.72
CA ALA A 230 23.24 -3.23 5.20
C ALA A 230 22.71 -4.43 4.39
N LEU A 231 21.60 -5.04 4.81
CA LEU A 231 20.94 -6.12 4.07
C LEU A 231 20.37 -5.63 2.72
N VAL A 232 19.88 -4.39 2.62
CA VAL A 232 19.43 -3.83 1.33
C VAL A 232 20.57 -3.89 0.31
N GLY A 233 21.79 -3.52 0.70
CA GLY A 233 22.97 -3.64 -0.17
C GLY A 233 23.23 -5.07 -0.66
N GLN A 234 23.04 -6.06 0.21
CA GLN A 234 23.20 -7.48 -0.14
C GLN A 234 22.07 -7.99 -1.05
N ASP A 235 20.83 -7.53 -0.83
CA ASP A 235 19.68 -7.87 -1.68
C ASP A 235 19.85 -7.39 -3.11
N ILE A 236 20.40 -6.18 -3.27
CA ILE A 236 20.77 -5.64 -4.59
C ILE A 236 21.78 -6.59 -5.24
N ASN A 237 22.78 -7.09 -4.52
CA ASN A 237 23.77 -8.01 -5.09
C ASN A 237 23.16 -9.34 -5.55
N ARG A 238 22.21 -9.91 -4.79
CA ARG A 238 21.64 -11.24 -5.08
C ARG A 238 20.70 -11.26 -6.29
N TYR A 239 19.83 -10.26 -6.44
CA TYR A 239 18.75 -10.29 -7.45
C TYR A 239 19.01 -9.42 -8.67
N ASN A 240 20.22 -8.86 -8.80
CA ASN A 240 20.56 -7.92 -9.86
C ASN A 240 21.66 -8.42 -10.79
N SER A 241 21.59 -9.69 -11.19
CA SER A 241 22.55 -10.34 -12.09
C SER A 241 22.61 -9.74 -13.52
N GLY A 242 21.77 -8.75 -13.84
CA GLY A 242 21.74 -8.05 -15.13
C GLY A 242 21.72 -6.51 -15.08
N MET A 243 21.71 -5.88 -13.88
CA MET A 243 21.93 -4.43 -13.76
C MET A 243 23.15 -4.14 -12.89
N ASP A 244 23.64 -2.92 -13.00
CA ASP A 244 24.84 -2.47 -12.31
C ASP A 244 24.52 -2.27 -10.81
N LEU A 245 24.99 -3.19 -9.97
CA LEU A 245 24.90 -3.17 -8.50
C LEU A 245 25.22 -1.79 -7.94
N VAL A 246 26.32 -1.20 -8.41
CA VAL A 246 26.79 0.11 -7.96
C VAL A 246 25.73 1.16 -8.21
N LYS A 247 25.09 1.15 -9.39
CA LYS A 247 24.06 2.13 -9.76
C LYS A 247 22.77 2.02 -8.95
N THR A 248 22.37 0.80 -8.58
CA THR A 248 21.19 0.64 -7.71
C THR A 248 21.48 1.14 -6.30
N LEU A 249 22.68 0.86 -5.79
CA LEU A 249 23.09 1.39 -4.49
C LEU A 249 23.19 2.92 -4.52
N GLU A 250 23.81 3.51 -5.55
CA GLU A 250 23.86 4.97 -5.76
C GLU A 250 22.45 5.59 -5.81
N CYS A 251 21.50 4.95 -6.49
CA CYS A 251 20.11 5.42 -6.51
C CYS A 251 19.52 5.43 -5.10
N PHE A 252 19.69 4.33 -4.36
CA PHE A 252 19.14 4.16 -3.01
C PHE A 252 19.76 5.17 -2.01
N GLU A 253 21.09 5.26 -1.99
CA GLU A 253 21.83 6.17 -1.10
C GLU A 253 21.62 7.64 -1.46
N SER A 254 21.25 7.95 -2.71
CA SER A 254 20.94 9.34 -3.10
C SER A 254 19.61 9.86 -2.55
N ILE A 255 18.69 8.98 -2.11
CA ILE A 255 17.31 9.36 -1.71
C ILE A 255 17.29 10.50 -0.65
N PRO A 256 18.04 10.45 0.46
CA PRO A 256 18.09 11.56 1.43
C PRO A 256 18.58 12.87 0.81
N GLY A 257 19.61 12.81 -0.05
CA GLY A 257 20.12 13.98 -0.77
C GLY A 257 19.10 14.58 -1.73
N GLN A 258 18.30 13.74 -2.40
CA GLN A 258 17.23 14.16 -3.31
C GLN A 258 16.09 14.85 -2.53
N LEU A 259 15.66 14.27 -1.41
CA LEU A 259 14.61 14.83 -0.56
C LEU A 259 15.01 16.11 0.19
N SER A 260 16.32 16.34 0.35
CA SER A 260 16.84 17.57 0.97
C SER A 260 16.80 18.79 0.04
N LYS A 261 16.56 18.60 -1.26
CA LYS A 261 16.43 19.69 -2.23
C LYS A 261 15.13 20.46 -2.03
N THR A 262 15.10 21.73 -2.46
CA THR A 262 13.89 22.57 -2.33
C THR A 262 12.65 21.96 -2.99
N ASN A 263 12.78 21.39 -4.20
CA ASN A 263 11.65 20.79 -4.92
C ASN A 263 11.44 19.28 -4.62
N LYS A 264 12.39 18.65 -3.91
CA LYS A 264 12.42 17.22 -3.56
C LYS A 264 12.27 16.24 -4.72
N ARG A 265 12.39 16.72 -5.96
CA ARG A 265 12.22 15.90 -7.17
C ARG A 265 13.43 15.00 -7.31
N PHE A 266 13.17 13.75 -7.68
CA PHE A 266 14.25 12.84 -7.99
C PHE A 266 14.82 13.20 -9.36
N HIS A 267 16.09 13.57 -9.38
CA HIS A 267 16.83 13.90 -10.61
C HIS A 267 17.93 12.87 -10.82
N TYR A 268 17.83 12.11 -11.91
CA TYR A 268 18.82 11.09 -12.30
C TYR A 268 20.23 11.65 -12.51
N SER A 269 20.36 12.92 -12.91
CA SER A 269 21.65 13.61 -13.06
C SER A 269 22.41 13.77 -11.75
N ASP A 270 21.71 13.63 -10.62
CA ASP A 270 22.25 13.90 -9.29
C ASP A 270 22.51 12.58 -8.53
N VAL A 271 22.51 11.45 -9.25
CA VAL A 271 22.86 10.12 -8.75
C VAL A 271 24.31 9.81 -9.11
N GLY A 272 25.12 9.41 -8.13
CA GLY A 272 26.54 9.07 -8.33
C GLY A 272 27.42 10.26 -8.71
N LYS A 273 28.65 9.98 -9.17
CA LYS A 273 29.63 11.01 -9.62
C LYS A 273 29.56 11.31 -11.12
N ALA A 274 28.55 10.82 -11.84
CA ALA A 274 28.51 10.91 -13.30
C ALA A 274 27.81 12.20 -13.80
N GLY A 275 28.59 13.26 -13.98
CA GLY A 275 28.21 14.51 -14.67
C GLY A 275 27.94 14.33 -16.17
N THR A 276 26.99 13.47 -16.54
CA THR A 276 26.48 13.37 -17.91
C THR A 276 24.99 13.68 -17.89
N GLY A 277 24.53 14.64 -18.71
CA GLY A 277 23.21 15.27 -18.56
C GLY A 277 22.00 14.33 -18.45
N SER A 278 20.94 14.86 -17.81
CA SER A 278 19.68 14.20 -17.37
C SER A 278 19.13 13.07 -18.23
N ARG A 279 19.11 13.21 -19.57
CA ARG A 279 18.48 12.22 -20.46
C ARG A 279 19.28 10.92 -20.57
N LYS A 280 20.61 11.01 -20.61
CA LYS A 280 21.49 9.82 -20.58
C LYS A 280 21.48 9.16 -19.20
N SER A 281 21.36 9.95 -18.13
CA SER A 281 21.29 9.42 -16.76
C SER A 281 19.99 8.62 -16.53
N ALA A 282 18.86 9.04 -17.11
CA ALA A 282 17.59 8.33 -16.99
C ALA A 282 17.65 6.92 -17.63
N ASP A 283 18.25 6.78 -18.82
CA ASP A 283 18.46 5.47 -19.45
C ASP A 283 19.39 4.57 -18.62
N VAL A 284 20.37 5.18 -17.94
CA VAL A 284 21.36 4.48 -17.11
C VAL A 284 20.79 4.01 -15.77
N TYR A 285 19.98 4.84 -15.11
CA TYR A 285 19.50 4.60 -13.73
C TYR A 285 18.03 4.19 -13.65
N GLY A 286 17.26 4.30 -14.73
CA GLY A 286 15.82 4.04 -14.74
C GLY A 286 15.44 2.63 -14.26
N GLY A 287 16.14 1.60 -14.76
CA GLY A 287 15.94 0.21 -14.34
C GLY A 287 16.26 -0.01 -12.86
N ASN A 288 17.35 0.59 -12.39
CA ASN A 288 17.80 0.53 -10.99
C ASN A 288 16.78 1.19 -10.04
N LEU A 289 16.20 2.32 -10.43
CA LEU A 289 15.19 2.99 -9.63
C LEU A 289 13.85 2.24 -9.64
N HIS A 290 13.51 1.59 -10.76
CA HIS A 290 12.35 0.70 -10.84
C HIS A 290 12.50 -0.53 -9.93
N TRP A 291 13.74 -1.03 -9.76
CA TRP A 291 14.04 -2.07 -8.79
C TRP A 291 13.69 -1.62 -7.36
N ILE A 292 14.13 -0.42 -6.94
CA ILE A 292 13.82 0.14 -5.61
C ILE A 292 12.30 0.22 -5.38
N LYS A 293 11.55 0.65 -6.41
CA LYS A 293 10.07 0.68 -6.39
C LYS A 293 9.49 -0.71 -6.17
N ASN A 294 9.89 -1.68 -6.98
CA ASN A 294 9.32 -3.03 -6.99
C ASN A 294 9.74 -3.89 -5.80
N ALA A 295 10.92 -3.61 -5.25
CA ALA A 295 11.39 -4.16 -3.99
C ALA A 295 10.58 -3.64 -2.78
N GLY A 296 9.83 -2.55 -2.97
CA GLY A 296 9.01 -1.94 -1.93
C GLY A 296 9.79 -1.03 -1.00
N TYR A 297 11.01 -0.61 -1.37
CA TYR A 297 11.84 0.29 -0.55
C TYR A 297 11.43 1.76 -0.69
N GLY A 298 10.81 2.15 -1.81
CA GLY A 298 10.41 3.53 -2.07
C GLY A 298 8.97 3.69 -2.56
N ASN A 299 8.32 4.75 -2.06
CA ASN A 299 7.04 5.28 -2.46
C ASN A 299 7.22 6.37 -3.52
N PHE A 300 6.74 6.11 -4.74
CA PHE A 300 6.86 7.02 -5.88
C PHE A 300 5.64 7.92 -5.94
N VAL A 301 5.84 9.21 -5.65
CA VAL A 301 4.79 10.23 -5.65
C VAL A 301 4.94 11.06 -6.91
N HIS A 302 4.07 10.82 -7.88
CA HIS A 302 4.14 11.46 -9.20
C HIS A 302 3.47 12.83 -9.19
N GLY A 303 4.05 13.76 -9.95
CA GLY A 303 3.52 15.11 -10.13
C GLY A 303 2.34 15.10 -11.10
N LEU A 304 1.34 15.94 -10.86
CA LEU A 304 0.16 16.06 -11.72
C LEU A 304 0.34 17.17 -12.77
N ASN A 305 -0.29 16.99 -13.93
CA ASN A 305 -0.54 18.07 -14.91
C ASN A 305 -1.57 19.07 -14.39
N GLN A 306 -2.63 18.56 -13.77
CA GLN A 306 -3.72 19.31 -13.14
C GLN A 306 -4.37 18.45 -12.05
N ILE A 307 -5.01 19.08 -11.07
CA ILE A 307 -5.76 18.36 -10.03
C ILE A 307 -7.19 18.11 -10.56
N SER A 308 -7.36 17.01 -11.30
CA SER A 308 -8.65 16.58 -11.82
C SER A 308 -8.77 15.05 -11.81
N LEU A 309 -9.93 14.53 -11.44
CA LEU A 309 -10.18 13.09 -11.44
C LEU A 309 -10.34 12.53 -12.87
N PRO A 310 -9.90 11.28 -13.13
CA PRO A 310 -9.08 10.44 -12.25
C PRO A 310 -7.63 10.96 -12.19
N LEU A 311 -7.05 11.07 -10.97
CA LEU A 311 -5.70 11.62 -10.77
C LEU A 311 -4.62 10.85 -11.54
N THR A 312 -4.78 9.53 -11.65
CA THR A 312 -3.89 8.65 -12.42
C THR A 312 -3.76 9.08 -13.88
N GLY A 313 -4.84 9.58 -14.50
CA GLY A 313 -4.82 10.10 -15.86
C GLY A 313 -4.11 11.45 -16.01
N GLN A 314 -3.83 12.15 -14.90
CA GLN A 314 -3.11 13.42 -14.87
C GLN A 314 -1.66 13.28 -14.42
N SER A 315 -1.22 12.07 -14.07
CA SER A 315 0.12 11.77 -13.59
C SER A 315 1.19 12.01 -14.66
N LYS A 316 2.31 12.62 -14.27
CA LYS A 316 3.52 12.77 -15.08
C LYS A 316 4.49 11.62 -14.76
N PRO A 317 4.74 10.69 -15.69
CA PRO A 317 5.61 9.54 -15.43
C PRO A 317 7.03 9.94 -15.02
N ASP A 318 7.61 10.94 -15.68
CA ASP A 318 9.02 11.34 -15.52
C ASP A 318 9.25 12.39 -14.41
N VAL A 319 8.18 12.82 -13.73
CA VAL A 319 8.26 13.87 -12.71
C VAL A 319 7.71 13.32 -11.41
N PHE A 320 8.60 12.92 -10.51
CA PHE A 320 8.23 12.26 -9.26
C PHE A 320 9.20 12.59 -8.12
N LYS A 321 8.70 12.39 -6.90
CA LYS A 321 9.50 12.34 -5.67
C LYS A 321 9.58 10.86 -5.23
N VAL A 322 10.68 10.48 -4.58
CA VAL A 322 10.86 9.13 -4.03
C VAL A 322 11.00 9.25 -2.52
N TYR A 323 9.95 8.87 -1.81
CA TYR A 323 9.94 8.76 -0.35
C TYR A 323 10.29 7.32 0.05
N MET A 324 10.93 7.11 1.20
CA MET A 324 11.17 5.77 1.72
C MET A 324 9.87 5.14 2.22
N SER A 325 9.77 3.83 2.09
CA SER A 325 8.62 3.05 2.59
C SER A 325 8.57 2.91 4.11
N ASP A 326 9.66 3.25 4.79
CA ASP A 326 9.79 3.24 6.24
C ASP A 326 10.55 4.48 6.71
N THR A 327 9.90 5.32 7.51
CA THR A 327 10.47 6.58 7.99
C THR A 327 11.66 6.38 8.93
N GLY A 328 11.71 5.30 9.71
CA GLY A 328 12.82 5.02 10.62
C GLY A 328 14.11 4.74 9.86
N LEU A 329 14.01 3.98 8.77
CA LEU A 329 15.13 3.76 7.86
C LEU A 329 15.60 5.08 7.22
N LEU A 330 14.70 5.95 6.77
CA LEU A 330 15.10 7.25 6.23
C LEU A 330 15.77 8.13 7.28
N THR A 331 15.19 8.23 8.48
CA THR A 331 15.78 8.96 9.60
C THR A 331 17.19 8.46 9.89
N ARG A 332 17.40 7.14 9.88
CA ARG A 332 18.72 6.55 10.07
C ARG A 332 19.70 6.92 8.96
N MET A 333 19.26 6.94 7.70
CA MET A 333 20.09 7.37 6.55
C MET A 333 20.52 8.85 6.64
N TYR A 334 19.76 9.71 7.32
CA TYR A 334 20.18 11.10 7.61
C TYR A 334 21.20 11.20 8.75
N GLY A 335 21.40 10.14 9.53
CA GLY A 335 22.36 10.06 10.63
C GLY A 335 21.83 10.59 11.97
N ASP A 336 22.68 10.49 13.00
CA ASP A 336 22.30 10.72 14.40
C ASP A 336 21.79 12.15 14.67
N GLY A 337 22.26 13.14 13.90
CA GLY A 337 21.78 14.52 14.01
C GLY A 337 20.28 14.65 13.75
N ALA A 338 19.73 13.88 12.80
CA ALA A 338 18.29 13.88 12.54
C ALA A 338 17.51 13.20 13.67
N VAL A 339 18.04 12.12 14.23
CA VAL A 339 17.46 11.43 15.39
C VAL A 339 17.36 12.38 16.57
N ILE A 340 18.46 13.07 16.90
CA ILE A 340 18.52 14.05 17.99
C ILE A 340 17.51 15.17 17.75
N ALA A 341 17.45 15.71 16.53
CA ALA A 341 16.54 16.80 16.20
C ALA A 341 15.05 16.41 16.34
N ILE A 342 14.66 15.20 15.92
CA ILE A 342 13.29 14.71 16.12
C ILE A 342 13.00 14.50 17.61
N HIS A 343 13.94 13.90 18.34
CA HIS A 343 13.77 13.61 19.76
C HIS A 343 13.61 14.89 20.58
N SER A 344 14.44 15.90 20.34
CA SER A 344 14.44 17.19 21.04
C SER A 344 13.41 18.20 20.50
N SER A 345 12.71 17.86 19.42
CA SER A 345 11.84 18.80 18.69
C SER A 345 12.57 20.06 18.23
N ASP A 346 13.81 19.90 17.75
CA ASP A 346 14.62 20.98 17.22
C ASP A 346 14.19 21.37 15.80
N TYR A 347 13.37 22.42 15.72
CA TYR A 347 12.87 22.98 14.47
C TYR A 347 13.93 23.74 13.66
N SER A 348 15.14 23.95 14.18
CA SER A 348 16.25 24.54 13.41
C SER A 348 16.83 23.54 12.41
N TYR A 349 16.71 22.24 12.67
CA TYR A 349 17.04 21.18 11.73
C TYR A 349 15.99 21.11 10.62
N ASN A 350 16.43 20.94 9.37
CA ASN A 350 15.51 20.84 8.23
C ASN A 350 14.79 19.48 8.20
N LEU A 351 13.78 19.31 9.06
CA LEU A 351 12.96 18.11 9.16
C LEU A 351 11.85 18.03 8.08
N GLY A 352 11.80 18.98 7.14
CA GLY A 352 10.76 19.02 6.11
C GLY A 352 10.72 17.74 5.27
N ALA A 353 11.89 17.20 4.91
CA ALA A 353 12.00 15.95 4.17
C ALA A 353 11.45 14.75 4.95
N LEU A 354 11.82 14.61 6.23
CA LEU A 354 11.36 13.53 7.10
C LEU A 354 9.86 13.64 7.40
N THR A 355 9.37 14.87 7.58
CA THR A 355 7.94 15.15 7.83
C THR A 355 7.10 14.78 6.61
N GLU A 356 7.51 15.20 5.41
CA GLU A 356 6.83 14.79 4.18
C GLU A 356 6.91 13.27 3.96
N ASN A 357 8.04 12.64 4.30
CA ASN A 357 8.21 11.20 4.16
C ASN A 357 7.22 10.42 5.03
N VAL A 358 7.13 10.72 6.33
CA VAL A 358 6.22 10.00 7.22
C VAL A 358 4.74 10.23 6.85
N VAL A 359 4.40 11.42 6.33
CA VAL A 359 3.06 11.67 5.79
C VAL A 359 2.80 10.84 4.53
N ALA A 360 3.73 10.84 3.56
CA ALA A 360 3.59 10.05 2.33
C ALA A 360 3.46 8.55 2.65
N GLU A 361 4.28 8.05 3.57
CA GLU A 361 4.22 6.69 4.08
C GLU A 361 2.86 6.37 4.72
N GLY A 362 2.36 7.24 5.61
CA GLY A 362 1.06 7.08 6.25
C GLY A 362 -0.09 7.01 5.23
N LEU A 363 -0.10 7.91 4.26
CA LEU A 363 -1.10 7.93 3.18
C LEU A 363 -1.04 6.65 2.32
N VAL A 364 0.16 6.18 1.97
CA VAL A 364 0.33 4.94 1.22
C VAL A 364 -0.11 3.72 2.04
N LYS A 365 0.17 3.69 3.34
CA LYS A 365 -0.24 2.61 4.26
C LYS A 365 -1.76 2.60 4.49
N CYS A 366 -2.42 3.76 4.47
CA CYS A 366 -3.89 3.88 4.37
C CYS A 366 -4.45 3.36 3.03
N GLY A 367 -3.59 3.11 2.05
CA GLY A 367 -4.00 2.63 0.74
C GLY A 367 -4.42 3.74 -0.21
N PHE A 368 -3.85 4.93 -0.14
CA PHE A 368 -4.02 5.93 -1.20
C PHE A 368 -2.97 5.78 -2.30
N ASP A 369 -3.37 6.06 -3.54
CA ASP A 369 -2.42 6.42 -4.59
C ASP A 369 -2.10 7.90 -4.39
N VAL A 370 -0.85 8.20 -4.05
CA VAL A 370 -0.43 9.55 -3.62
C VAL A 370 0.27 10.28 -4.77
N PHE A 371 -0.16 11.51 -5.02
CA PHE A 371 0.40 12.40 -6.04
C PHE A 371 0.81 13.73 -5.42
N TYR A 372 1.47 14.60 -6.18
CA TYR A 372 1.69 16.00 -5.78
C TYR A 372 1.38 16.95 -6.94
N TYR A 373 1.21 18.24 -6.66
CA TYR A 373 1.04 19.24 -7.71
C TYR A 373 2.00 20.40 -7.52
N GLN A 374 2.61 20.84 -8.61
CA GLN A 374 3.50 21.99 -8.58
C GLN A 374 3.48 22.75 -9.92
N LYS A 375 3.23 24.05 -9.83
CA LYS A 375 3.31 25.01 -10.93
C LYS A 375 4.34 26.08 -10.53
N ASN A 376 5.51 26.03 -11.18
CA ASN A 376 6.66 26.87 -10.81
C ASN A 376 6.77 28.18 -11.60
N ASN A 377 6.05 28.32 -12.73
CA ASN A 377 6.22 29.42 -13.66
C ASN A 377 4.95 30.28 -13.77
N GLY A 378 5.12 31.60 -13.94
CA GLY A 378 4.05 32.59 -14.15
C GLY A 378 3.42 33.14 -12.87
N SER A 379 2.38 33.96 -13.00
CA SER A 379 1.66 34.64 -11.90
C SER A 379 0.80 33.69 -11.03
N GLY A 380 0.71 32.41 -11.38
CA GLY A 380 -0.07 31.39 -10.66
C GLY A 380 0.79 30.29 -10.04
N ARG A 381 1.89 30.67 -9.37
CA ARG A 381 2.75 29.70 -8.66
C ARG A 381 1.96 29.01 -7.56
N MET A 382 2.02 27.68 -7.56
CA MET A 382 1.23 26.87 -6.65
C MET A 382 1.97 25.57 -6.38
N GLU A 383 2.00 25.17 -5.12
CA GLU A 383 2.57 23.92 -4.67
C GLU A 383 1.58 23.28 -3.71
N VAL A 384 1.37 21.98 -3.89
CA VAL A 384 0.56 21.13 -3.03
C VAL A 384 1.40 19.89 -2.78
N ASP A 385 1.73 19.64 -1.52
CA ASP A 385 2.65 18.57 -1.12
C ASP A 385 2.10 17.21 -1.52
N PHE A 386 0.82 16.96 -1.23
CA PHE A 386 0.14 15.72 -1.61
C PHE A 386 -1.28 15.94 -2.12
N VAL A 387 -1.70 15.08 -3.05
CA VAL A 387 -3.06 15.00 -3.58
C VAL A 387 -3.47 13.54 -3.59
N ILE A 388 -4.61 13.24 -2.98
CA ILE A 388 -5.21 11.90 -2.95
C ILE A 388 -6.64 11.95 -3.51
N ALA A 389 -7.15 10.80 -3.93
CA ALA A 389 -8.53 10.64 -4.34
C ALA A 389 -9.31 9.84 -3.29
N VAL A 390 -10.44 10.38 -2.86
CA VAL A 390 -11.44 9.74 -2.01
C VAL A 390 -12.76 9.66 -2.78
N PRO A 391 -13.77 8.89 -2.32
CA PRO A 391 -15.06 8.81 -3.02
C PRO A 391 -15.76 10.16 -3.25
N SER A 392 -15.55 11.13 -2.35
CA SER A 392 -16.15 12.47 -2.44
C SER A 392 -15.42 13.41 -3.41
N GLY A 393 -14.18 13.13 -3.81
CA GLY A 393 -13.40 14.02 -4.69
C GLY A 393 -11.88 13.93 -4.51
N ALA A 394 -11.18 14.94 -5.02
CA ALA A 394 -9.76 15.11 -4.78
C ALA A 394 -9.53 15.89 -3.48
N VAL A 395 -8.62 15.40 -2.64
CA VAL A 395 -8.18 16.06 -1.40
C VAL A 395 -6.79 16.62 -1.62
N ALA A 396 -6.62 17.92 -1.38
CA ALA A 396 -5.31 18.58 -1.38
C ALA A 396 -4.76 18.62 0.05
N ILE A 397 -3.50 18.21 0.22
CA ILE A 397 -2.85 18.10 1.52
C ILE A 397 -1.56 18.93 1.51
N GLU A 398 -1.44 19.82 2.47
CA GLU A 398 -0.23 20.60 2.77
C GLU A 398 0.41 20.07 4.06
N VAL A 399 1.74 19.99 4.12
CA VAL A 399 2.49 19.49 5.27
C VAL A 399 3.38 20.58 5.85
N LYS A 400 3.29 20.82 7.16
CA LYS A 400 4.13 21.78 7.88
C LYS A 400 4.96 21.08 8.96
N SER A 401 6.28 21.08 8.80
CA SER A 401 7.24 20.52 9.76
C SER A 401 7.53 21.41 10.98
N GLY A 402 7.06 22.67 11.00
CA GLY A 402 7.36 23.62 12.08
C GLY A 402 6.34 24.74 12.24
N LYS A 403 6.47 25.51 13.32
CA LYS A 403 5.57 26.62 13.65
C LYS A 403 5.90 27.83 12.78
N LYS A 404 4.96 28.20 11.91
CA LYS A 404 4.94 29.38 11.02
C LYS A 404 5.62 29.22 9.65
N ARG A 405 4.78 28.95 8.65
CA ARG A 405 4.73 29.75 7.43
C ARG A 405 3.27 29.88 7.02
N GLU A 406 2.78 31.12 6.98
CA GLU A 406 1.57 31.42 6.22
C GLU A 406 1.89 31.10 4.76
N SER A 407 1.34 30.01 4.22
CA SER A 407 1.31 29.81 2.78
C SER A 407 -0.13 29.99 2.32
N PRO A 408 -0.40 30.94 1.41
CA PRO A 408 -1.69 31.07 0.74
C PRO A 408 -2.02 29.91 -0.22
N SER A 409 -1.45 28.71 -0.04
CA SER A 409 -1.49 27.64 -1.05
C SER A 409 -2.88 27.03 -1.15
N LEU A 410 -3.41 26.43 -0.07
CA LEU A 410 -4.65 25.65 -0.14
C LEU A 410 -5.89 26.48 -0.49
N SER A 411 -6.03 27.71 0.01
CA SER A 411 -7.16 28.58 -0.35
C SER A 411 -7.17 28.86 -1.87
N LYS A 412 -6.02 29.25 -2.43
CA LYS A 412 -5.85 29.48 -3.89
C LYS A 412 -6.03 28.21 -4.72
N VAL A 413 -5.60 27.05 -4.20
CA VAL A 413 -5.81 25.76 -4.88
C VAL A 413 -7.30 25.48 -5.02
N GLY A 414 -8.09 25.76 -3.97
CA GLY A 414 -9.56 25.58 -3.99
C GLY A 414 -10.30 26.54 -4.93
N GLU A 415 -9.73 27.71 -5.23
CA GLU A 415 -10.29 28.63 -6.24
C GLU A 415 -10.08 28.12 -7.67
N VAL A 416 -8.98 27.40 -7.91
CA VAL A 416 -8.57 26.92 -9.25
C VAL A 416 -9.08 25.51 -9.54
N PHE A 417 -9.11 24.65 -8.53
CA PHE A 417 -9.43 23.23 -8.68
C PHE A 417 -10.63 22.84 -7.82
N LYS A 418 -11.47 21.97 -8.39
CA LYS A 418 -12.58 21.36 -7.65
C LYS A 418 -12.03 20.29 -6.70
N LEU A 419 -11.95 20.64 -5.42
CA LEU A 419 -11.55 19.75 -4.34
C LEU A 419 -12.76 19.35 -3.49
N SER A 420 -12.75 18.13 -2.96
CA SER A 420 -13.68 17.77 -1.89
C SER A 420 -13.24 18.39 -0.57
N GLU A 421 -11.95 18.31 -0.28
CA GLU A 421 -11.38 18.78 0.98
C GLU A 421 -9.98 19.37 0.80
N ARG A 422 -9.61 20.26 1.72
CA ARG A 422 -8.28 20.87 1.82
C ARG A 422 -7.79 20.62 3.23
N VAL A 423 -6.70 19.87 3.35
CA VAL A 423 -6.17 19.41 4.65
C VAL A 423 -4.78 20.00 4.86
N LYS A 424 -4.55 20.53 6.06
CA LYS A 424 -3.25 21.00 6.50
C LYS A 424 -2.79 20.12 7.67
N LEU A 425 -1.71 19.39 7.46
CA LEU A 425 -1.07 18.55 8.46
C LEU A 425 0.06 19.33 9.14
N GLU A 426 -0.04 19.54 10.44
CA GLU A 426 0.92 20.34 11.20
C GLU A 426 1.06 19.90 12.66
N ASN A 427 2.02 20.47 13.39
CA ASN A 427 2.13 20.30 14.84
C ASN A 427 1.14 21.21 15.57
N GLY A 428 -0.15 20.86 15.48
CA GLY A 428 -1.26 21.61 16.06
C GLY A 428 -2.52 20.77 16.25
N HIS A 429 -3.52 21.37 16.89
CA HIS A 429 -4.82 20.73 17.13
C HIS A 429 -5.67 20.68 15.87
N SER A 430 -6.61 19.75 15.85
CA SER A 430 -7.60 19.64 14.79
C SER A 430 -8.58 20.80 14.82
N GLY A 431 -9.02 21.27 13.65
CA GLY A 431 -10.04 22.31 13.51
C GLY A 431 -10.27 22.69 12.06
N VAL A 432 -11.26 23.54 11.81
CA VAL A 432 -11.52 24.08 10.47
C VAL A 432 -11.38 25.60 10.53
N ASP A 433 -10.59 26.17 9.64
CA ASP A 433 -10.43 27.62 9.56
C ASP A 433 -11.60 28.30 8.81
N LYS A 434 -11.60 29.63 8.83
CA LYS A 434 -12.62 30.46 8.15
C LYS A 434 -12.67 30.25 6.63
N ASP A 435 -11.58 29.77 6.03
CA ASP A 435 -11.50 29.54 4.59
C ASP A 435 -12.00 28.13 4.24
N GLY A 436 -12.28 27.27 5.23
CA GLY A 436 -12.70 25.88 5.06
C GLY A 436 -11.53 24.93 4.84
N VAL A 437 -10.34 25.24 5.38
CA VAL A 437 -9.18 24.34 5.45
C VAL A 437 -9.26 23.56 6.76
N ILE A 438 -9.09 22.24 6.67
CA ILE A 438 -9.10 21.31 7.79
C ILE A 438 -7.68 21.19 8.33
N HIS A 439 -7.44 21.68 9.52
CA HIS A 439 -6.20 21.53 10.26
C HIS A 439 -6.23 20.21 11.02
N MET A 440 -5.13 19.46 10.96
CA MET A 440 -4.96 18.18 11.65
C MET A 440 -3.51 17.98 12.11
N PRO A 441 -3.29 17.20 13.17
CA PRO A 441 -1.96 16.74 13.57
C PRO A 441 -1.26 15.97 12.45
N LEU A 442 0.08 16.03 12.37
CA LEU A 442 0.86 15.26 11.38
C LEU A 442 0.52 13.75 11.38
N PHE A 443 0.32 13.16 12.55
CA PHE A 443 0.00 11.73 12.67
C PHE A 443 -1.36 11.36 12.06
N ALA A 444 -2.24 12.34 11.78
CA ALA A 444 -3.52 12.10 11.14
C ALA A 444 -3.36 11.45 9.76
N ALA A 445 -2.21 11.66 9.09
CA ALA A 445 -1.87 10.98 7.82
C ALA A 445 -1.99 9.44 7.89
N ALA A 446 -1.74 8.85 9.07
CA ALA A 446 -1.83 7.41 9.29
C ALA A 446 -3.27 6.90 9.52
N PHE A 447 -4.26 7.80 9.57
CA PHE A 447 -5.67 7.50 9.81
C PHE A 447 -6.60 8.10 8.75
N MET A 448 -6.03 8.56 7.62
CA MET A 448 -6.78 9.19 6.52
C MET A 448 -7.69 8.19 5.80
N ASP A 449 -7.49 6.88 5.98
CA ASP A 449 -8.45 5.84 5.58
C ASP A 449 -9.84 6.06 6.22
N SER A 450 -9.91 6.77 7.35
CA SER A 450 -11.17 7.16 8.01
C SER A 450 -11.99 8.20 7.23
N PHE A 451 -11.39 8.88 6.23
CA PHE A 451 -12.10 9.84 5.36
C PHE A 451 -12.99 9.11 4.36
N GLU A 452 -12.74 7.83 4.16
CA GLU A 452 -13.55 7.00 3.32
C GLU A 452 -14.58 6.31 4.22
N ASP A 453 -15.86 6.36 3.84
CA ASP A 453 -16.82 5.34 4.27
C ASP A 453 -16.46 3.99 3.61
N ARG A 454 -15.22 3.54 3.77
CA ARG A 454 -14.81 2.19 3.44
C ARG A 454 -15.11 1.33 4.67
N PRO A 455 -15.92 0.27 4.54
CA PRO A 455 -15.77 -0.87 5.43
C PRO A 455 -14.29 -1.27 5.44
N PRO A 456 -13.72 -1.77 6.54
CA PRO A 456 -12.27 -1.93 6.73
C PRO A 456 -11.45 -2.67 5.64
N PHE A 457 -12.02 -3.19 4.55
CA PHE A 457 -11.28 -3.97 3.55
C PHE A 457 -11.68 -3.79 2.07
N LEU A 458 -12.31 -2.68 1.67
CA LEU A 458 -12.62 -2.48 0.25
C LEU A 458 -11.45 -1.89 -0.56
N LYS A 459 -10.77 -2.73 -1.36
CA LYS A 459 -10.09 -2.29 -2.60
C LYS A 459 -10.38 -3.22 -3.77
N ARG A 460 -10.77 -2.57 -4.89
CA ARG A 460 -11.02 -3.10 -6.23
C ARG A 460 -11.97 -4.30 -6.31
N GLY A 461 -13.27 -3.98 -6.33
CA GLY A 461 -14.23 -4.74 -7.12
C GLY A 461 -14.97 -5.85 -6.40
N ARG A 462 -15.56 -5.58 -5.23
CA ARG A 462 -16.80 -6.23 -4.77
C ARG A 462 -17.40 -5.47 -3.59
N LEU A 463 -18.68 -5.12 -3.72
CA LEU A 463 -19.52 -4.71 -2.59
C LEU A 463 -19.95 -5.99 -1.86
N GLU A 464 -19.49 -6.18 -0.63
CA GLU A 464 -20.12 -7.11 0.29
C GLU A 464 -20.58 -6.32 1.53
N ILE A 465 -21.87 -6.42 1.83
CA ILE A 465 -22.54 -5.78 2.96
C ILE A 465 -22.60 -6.84 4.05
N ALA A 466 -22.14 -6.51 5.26
CA ALA A 466 -22.27 -7.38 6.42
C ALA A 466 -23.76 -7.67 6.71
N GLU A 467 -24.11 -8.94 6.94
CA GLU A 467 -25.49 -9.39 7.18
C GLU A 467 -25.96 -9.20 8.63
N ASP A 468 -25.14 -8.66 9.53
CA ASP A 468 -25.51 -8.44 10.93
C ASP A 468 -25.89 -6.97 11.20
N GLY A 469 -27.19 -6.69 11.09
CA GLY A 469 -27.78 -5.37 11.32
C GLY A 469 -27.68 -4.86 12.76
N ARG A 470 -26.48 -4.47 13.22
CA ARG A 470 -26.31 -3.70 14.46
C ARG A 470 -25.53 -2.39 14.23
N CYS A 471 -26.34 -1.33 14.18
CA CYS A 471 -26.08 0.09 14.41
C CYS A 471 -24.93 0.81 13.67
N TRP A 472 -25.34 1.59 12.66
CA TRP A 472 -24.78 2.91 12.38
C TRP A 472 -25.91 3.94 12.51
N ASN A 473 -25.63 5.09 13.13
CA ASN A 473 -26.60 6.08 13.57
C ASN A 473 -27.59 6.57 12.48
N GLY A 474 -28.79 6.94 12.95
CA GLY A 474 -30.06 7.01 12.22
C GLY A 474 -30.22 7.98 11.04
N GLU A 475 -29.18 8.70 10.61
CA GLU A 475 -29.27 9.61 9.46
C GLU A 475 -28.84 8.96 8.12
N HIS A 476 -28.18 7.80 8.16
CA HIS A 476 -27.72 7.10 6.95
C HIS A 476 -28.76 6.13 6.35
N VAL A 477 -29.86 5.85 7.05
CA VAL A 477 -30.85 4.84 6.63
C VAL A 477 -31.58 5.25 5.33
N ASP A 478 -31.78 6.55 5.07
CA ASP A 478 -32.56 7.00 3.92
C ASP A 478 -31.79 6.99 2.59
N HIS A 479 -30.47 7.21 2.62
CA HIS A 479 -29.63 7.07 1.43
C HIS A 479 -29.53 5.60 0.99
N TRP A 480 -29.37 4.69 1.95
CA TRP A 480 -29.31 3.24 1.70
C TRP A 480 -30.67 2.64 1.29
N ARG A 481 -31.79 3.15 1.80
CA ARG A 481 -33.14 2.78 1.34
C ARG A 481 -33.39 3.19 -0.12
N ARG A 482 -32.85 4.32 -0.59
CA ARG A 482 -32.93 4.73 -2.01
C ARG A 482 -32.16 3.77 -2.92
N LEU A 483 -30.95 3.33 -2.52
CA LEU A 483 -30.13 2.38 -3.29
C LEU A 483 -30.76 0.98 -3.38
N ARG A 484 -31.42 0.50 -2.30
CA ARG A 484 -32.22 -0.75 -2.34
C ARG A 484 -33.37 -0.66 -3.36
N ARG A 485 -34.11 0.46 -3.41
CA ARG A 485 -35.22 0.64 -4.37
C ARG A 485 -34.72 0.65 -5.81
N VAL A 486 -33.57 1.27 -6.10
CA VAL A 486 -32.97 1.25 -7.44
C VAL A 486 -32.57 -0.17 -7.85
N ARG A 487 -32.02 -0.98 -6.92
CA ARG A 487 -31.65 -2.38 -7.19
C ARG A 487 -32.87 -3.27 -7.42
N GLU A 488 -33.95 -3.09 -6.67
CA GLU A 488 -35.22 -3.82 -6.91
C GLU A 488 -35.89 -3.41 -8.22
N MET A 489 -35.81 -2.13 -8.60
CA MET A 489 -36.32 -1.64 -9.89
C MET A 489 -35.53 -2.25 -11.06
N CYS A 490 -34.20 -2.33 -10.95
CA CYS A 490 -33.35 -3.00 -11.94
C CYS A 490 -33.62 -4.53 -12.03
N LYS A 491 -33.85 -5.21 -10.90
CA LYS A 491 -34.24 -6.64 -10.88
C LYS A 491 -35.61 -6.87 -11.53
N ARG A 492 -36.58 -5.96 -11.32
CA ARG A 492 -37.91 -6.02 -11.96
C ARG A 492 -37.84 -5.76 -13.46
N LEU A 493 -36.93 -4.90 -13.92
CA LEU A 493 -36.70 -4.65 -15.35
C LEU A 493 -36.04 -5.85 -16.04
N HIS A 494 -35.04 -6.50 -15.39
CA HIS A 494 -34.37 -7.68 -15.93
C HIS A 494 -35.27 -8.93 -16.01
N THR A 495 -36.19 -9.11 -15.05
CA THR A 495 -37.15 -10.21 -15.06
C THR A 495 -38.29 -10.02 -16.08
N ARG A 496 -38.61 -8.77 -16.44
CA ARG A 496 -39.56 -8.48 -17.54
C ARG A 496 -38.95 -8.70 -18.93
N THR A 497 -37.67 -8.38 -19.14
CA THR A 497 -36.98 -8.64 -20.41
C THR A 497 -36.67 -10.13 -20.64
N SER A 498 -36.38 -10.89 -19.58
CA SER A 498 -36.16 -12.36 -19.70
C SER A 498 -37.45 -13.13 -20.00
N ARG A 499 -38.61 -12.71 -19.46
CA ARG A 499 -39.92 -13.30 -19.78
C ARG A 499 -40.41 -13.00 -21.20
N ARG A 500 -40.02 -11.86 -21.80
CA ARG A 500 -40.37 -11.54 -23.21
C ARG A 500 -39.52 -12.30 -24.24
N ARG A 501 -38.28 -12.69 -23.91
CA ARG A 501 -37.38 -13.42 -24.83
C ARG A 501 -37.66 -14.93 -24.95
N ARG A 502 -38.41 -15.54 -24.02
CA ARG A 502 -38.78 -16.97 -24.09
C ARG A 502 -40.03 -17.29 -24.93
N ARG A 503 -40.65 -16.31 -25.59
CA ARG A 503 -41.92 -16.47 -26.33
C ARG A 503 -41.84 -16.37 -27.87
N LYS A 504 -40.66 -16.33 -28.49
CA LYS A 504 -40.55 -16.38 -29.96
C LYS A 504 -39.46 -17.35 -30.40
N GLY A 505 -39.87 -18.42 -31.08
CA GLY A 505 -39.02 -19.40 -31.77
C GLY A 505 -38.31 -18.83 -33.01
N PRO A 506 -37.51 -19.64 -33.72
CA PRO A 506 -36.40 -19.17 -34.52
C PRO A 506 -36.80 -18.92 -35.98
N ARG A 507 -36.58 -17.71 -36.52
CA ARG A 507 -36.44 -17.46 -37.98
C ARG A 507 -35.56 -16.23 -38.26
N GLY A 508 -34.53 -16.44 -39.09
CA GLY A 508 -34.03 -15.61 -40.20
C GLY A 508 -33.72 -14.11 -40.05
N GLY A 509 -32.44 -13.75 -40.27
CA GLY A 509 -31.96 -12.75 -41.26
C GLY A 509 -32.28 -11.25 -41.13
N PHE A 510 -31.25 -10.46 -40.77
CA PHE A 510 -30.93 -9.04 -41.10
C PHE A 510 -31.95 -7.89 -40.84
N PRO A 511 -31.55 -6.59 -40.87
CA PRO A 511 -30.41 -5.89 -40.26
C PRO A 511 -30.88 -4.83 -39.20
N VAL A 512 -29.95 -4.30 -38.40
CA VAL A 512 -30.22 -3.34 -37.30
C VAL A 512 -30.18 -1.89 -37.81
N PRO A 513 -31.21 -1.05 -37.58
CA PRO A 513 -31.06 0.41 -37.70
C PRO A 513 -30.71 1.06 -36.35
N MET A 514 -29.78 2.02 -36.39
CA MET A 514 -29.45 2.92 -35.29
C MET A 514 -30.69 3.70 -34.81
N LEU A 515 -30.93 3.71 -33.50
CA LEU A 515 -31.85 4.64 -32.85
C LEU A 515 -31.05 5.54 -31.89
N SER A 516 -31.03 6.82 -32.23
CA SER A 516 -30.54 7.91 -31.42
C SER A 516 -31.42 8.10 -30.19
N VAL A 517 -30.82 8.17 -29.00
CA VAL A 517 -31.52 8.48 -27.75
C VAL A 517 -31.15 9.92 -27.36
N ARG A 518 -32.14 10.82 -27.45
CA ARG A 518 -32.07 12.18 -26.87
C ARG A 518 -32.07 12.09 -25.34
N PRO A 519 -31.34 12.97 -24.62
CA PRO A 519 -31.35 12.98 -23.17
C PRO A 519 -32.60 13.70 -22.63
N LEU A 520 -33.31 13.03 -21.72
CA LEU A 520 -34.33 13.66 -20.87
C LEU A 520 -33.67 14.61 -19.87
N ARG A 521 -34.08 15.88 -19.90
CA ARG A 521 -33.92 16.81 -18.77
C ARG A 521 -34.84 16.38 -17.63
N LEU A 522 -34.31 16.34 -16.42
CA LEU A 522 -35.09 16.33 -15.19
C LEU A 522 -34.76 17.64 -14.46
N ASP A 523 -35.65 18.61 -14.62
CA ASP A 523 -35.76 19.74 -13.70
C ASP A 523 -36.39 19.23 -12.40
N MET A 524 -35.80 19.59 -11.26
CA MET A 524 -36.42 19.51 -9.94
C MET A 524 -36.08 20.80 -9.18
N PRO A 525 -37.02 21.35 -8.41
CA PRO A 525 -36.86 22.59 -7.66
C PRO A 525 -35.85 22.49 -6.51
#